data_AF-A0A7Y3BX97-F1
#
_entry.id   AF-A0A7Y3BX97-F1
#
_cell.length_a   1.000
_cell.length_b   1.000
_cell.length_c   1.000
_cell.angle_alpha   90.00
_cell.angle_beta   90.00
_cell.angle_gamma   90.00
#
_symmetry.space_group_name_H-M   'P 1'
#
loop_
_entity.id
_entity.type
_entity.pdbx_description
1 polymer ?
#
loop_
_entity_poly.entity_id
_entity_poly.type
_entity_poly.pdbx_seq_one_letter_code
_entity_poly.pdbx_strand_id
1 'polypeptide(L)' 'MRTLTLDQARRIAVGAQGLDLPRPNRVDVRHFRNVMNRLKVVQLDSVNV' A
#
# COMPACT_ATOMS: atom_id res chain seq x y z
N MET A 1 9.26 -0.60 27.85
CA MET A 1 8.49 -0.50 26.60
C MET A 1 9.19 0.50 25.69
N ARG A 2 9.35 0.22 24.40
CA ARG A 2 9.83 1.22 23.44
C ARG A 2 8.63 2.04 22.96
N THR A 3 8.73 3.36 23.01
CA THR A 3 7.70 4.30 22.56
C THR A 3 8.21 5.09 21.35
N LEU A 4 7.32 5.38 20.41
CA LEU A 4 7.62 6.20 19.23
C LEU A 4 7.21 7.64 19.50
N THR A 5 7.97 8.60 18.96
CA THR A 5 7.48 9.98 18.86
C THR A 5 6.34 10.05 17.83
N LEU A 6 5.50 11.08 17.93
CA LEU A 6 4.40 11.29 16.98
C LEU A 6 4.90 11.37 15.53
N ASP A 7 6.05 12.00 15.30
CA ASP A 7 6.66 12.10 13.97
C ASP A 7 7.16 10.76 13.44
N GLN A 8 7.72 9.91 14.30
CA GLN A 8 8.10 8.56 13.92
C GLN A 8 6.86 7.73 13.56
N ALA A 9 5.82 7.76 14.39
CA ALA A 9 4.57 7.07 14.13
C ALA A 9 3.91 7.54 12.82
N ARG A 10 3.87 8.85 12.56
CA ARG A 10 3.31 9.42 11.33
C ARG A 10 4.06 8.95 10.08
N ARG A 11 5.39 8.99 10.09
CA ARG A 11 6.20 8.51 8.96
C ARG A 11 5.94 7.04 8.64
N ILE A 12 5.88 6.20 9.68
CA ILE A 12 5.57 4.78 9.53
C ILE A 12 4.17 4.60 8.92
N ALA A 13 3.16 5.32 9.42
CA ALA A 13 1.80 5.22 8.90
C ALA A 13 1.70 5.62 7.41
N VAL A 14 2.35 6.70 7.01
CA VAL A 14 2.38 7.16 5.61
C VAL A 14 3.14 6.16 4.71
N GLY A 15 4.29 5.67 5.14
CA GLY A 15 5.05 4.66 4.40
C GLY A 15 4.31 3.31 4.29
N ALA A 16 3.55 2.95 5.33
CA ALA A 16 2.65 1.80 5.33
C ALA A 16 1.44 1.98 4.40
N GLN A 17 1.22 3.18 3.83
CA GLN A 17 0.30 3.43 2.70
C GLN A 17 0.99 3.54 1.33
N GLY A 18 2.33 3.68 1.33
CA GLY A 18 3.17 3.66 0.11
C GLY A 18 3.15 4.97 -0.63
N LEU A 19 2.72 6.02 0.06
CA LEU A 19 2.71 7.39 -0.43
C LEU A 19 4.13 7.97 -0.46
N ASP A 20 5.11 7.26 0.10
CA ASP A 20 6.54 7.53 0.02
C ASP A 20 7.23 6.82 -1.16
N LEU A 21 6.50 5.96 -1.91
CA LEU A 21 7.06 5.26 -3.07
C LEU A 21 7.12 6.19 -4.29
N PRO A 22 8.20 6.14 -5.08
CA PRO A 22 8.29 6.90 -6.32
C PRO A 22 7.26 6.42 -7.33
N ARG A 23 6.76 7.34 -8.17
CA ARG A 23 5.89 6.98 -9.29
C ARG A 23 6.69 6.10 -10.28
N PRO A 24 6.15 4.97 -10.74
CA PRO A 24 6.87 4.11 -11.65
C PRO A 24 6.98 4.73 -13.04
N ASN A 25 8.15 4.57 -13.68
CA ASN A 25 8.37 5.00 -15.06
C ASN A 25 7.54 4.19 -16.06
N ARG A 26 7.20 2.94 -15.73
CA ARG A 26 6.31 2.07 -16.50
C ARG A 26 5.48 1.22 -15.53
N VAL A 27 4.17 1.19 -15.76
CA VAL A 27 3.24 0.35 -14.97
C VAL A 27 3.22 -1.07 -15.54
N ASP A 28 3.30 -2.05 -14.66
CA ASP A 28 3.22 -3.48 -14.99
C ASP A 28 2.47 -4.27 -13.89
N VAL A 29 2.33 -5.57 -14.09
CA VAL A 29 1.60 -6.48 -13.18
C VAL A 29 2.16 -6.50 -11.75
N ARG A 30 3.42 -6.14 -11.51
CA ARG A 30 4.00 -6.10 -10.15
C ARG A 30 3.36 -4.99 -9.33
N HIS A 31 3.05 -3.86 -9.94
CA HIS A 31 2.39 -2.72 -9.29
C HIS A 31 0.99 -3.10 -8.83
N PHE A 32 0.23 -3.78 -9.71
CA PHE A 32 -1.09 -4.31 -9.37
C PHE A 32 -1.02 -5.30 -8.20
N ARG A 33 -0.10 -6.29 -8.26
CA ARG A 33 0.10 -7.26 -7.17
C ARG A 33 0.47 -6.58 -5.84
N ASN A 34 1.30 -5.54 -5.87
CA ASN A 34 1.67 -4.78 -4.67
C ASN A 34 0.45 -4.09 -4.04
N VAL A 35 -0.44 -3.50 -4.83
CA VAL A 35 -1.68 -2.89 -4.34
C VAL A 35 -2.59 -3.94 -3.70
N MET A 36 -2.80 -5.08 -4.37
CA MET A 36 -3.63 -6.17 -3.83
C MET A 36 -3.07 -6.70 -2.50
N ASN A 37 -1.75 -6.90 -2.42
CA ASN A 37 -1.07 -7.33 -1.19
C ASN A 37 -1.22 -6.33 -0.04
N ARG A 38 -1.31 -5.04 -0.34
CA ARG A 38 -1.47 -3.97 0.66
C ARG A 38 -2.90 -3.84 1.14
N LEU A 39 -3.85 -3.79 0.20
CA LEU A 39 -5.26 -3.59 0.50
C LEU A 39 -5.92 -4.84 1.10
N LYS A 40 -5.26 -6.01 1.02
CA LYS A 40 -5.78 -7.29 1.52
C LYS A 40 -7.16 -7.63 0.96
N VAL A 41 -7.44 -7.18 -0.25
CA VAL A 41 -8.69 -7.49 -0.94
C VAL A 41 -8.64 -8.95 -1.39
N VAL A 42 -9.33 -9.81 -0.63
CA VAL A 42 -9.95 -11.04 -1.16
C VAL A 42 -11.18 -10.58 -1.95
N GLN A 43 -11.31 -11.09 -3.16
CA GLN A 43 -12.17 -10.61 -4.25
C GLN A 43 -13.57 -10.09 -3.82
N LEU A 44 -13.92 -8.89 -4.31
CA LEU A 44 -15.26 -8.29 -4.35
C LEU A 44 -15.93 -8.74 -5.66
N ASP A 45 -17.19 -9.19 -5.62
CA ASP A 45 -17.98 -9.80 -6.71
C ASP A 45 -17.46 -9.64 -8.15
N SER A 46 -17.24 -10.76 -8.84
CA SER A 46 -17.06 -10.77 -10.28
C SER A 46 -18.36 -10.39 -10.98
N VAL A 47 -18.41 -9.22 -11.62
CA VAL A 47 -19.53 -8.82 -12.48
C VAL A 47 -19.49 -9.67 -13.75
N ASN A 48 -20.48 -10.54 -13.92
CA ASN A 48 -20.73 -11.27 -15.16
C ASN A 48 -21.64 -10.44 -16.06
N VAL A 49 -21.32 -10.37 -17.36
CA VAL A 49 -22.22 -9.99 -18.45
C VAL A 49 -22.34 -11.17 -19.40
#